data_AF-A0A1M6Q8P4-F1
#
_entry.id   AF-A0A1M6Q8P4-F1
#
_cell.length_a   1.000
_cell.length_b   1.000
_cell.length_c   1.000
_cell.angle_alpha   90.00
_cell.angle_beta   90.00
_cell.angle_gamma   90.00
#
_symmetry.space_group_name_H-M   'P 1'
#
loop_
_entity.id
_entity.type
_entity.pdbx_description
1 polymer ?
#
loop_
_entity_poly.entity_id
_entity_poly.type
_entity_poly.pdbx_seq_one_letter_code
_entity_poly.pdbx_strand_id
1 'polypeptide(L)'
;MSNVTPLGDPARHFWMTRSVARAMGVSLSEAMAEDRLSHRNYADLVTRCRQCHFVQECENWLSRQVDRADCAPGCCQHAALFDSLKDVARKA
;
A
#
# COMPACT_ATOMS: atom_id res chain seq x y z
N MET A 1 3.55 33.05 -9.40
CA MET A 1 4.15 31.83 -9.99
C MET A 1 3.80 30.67 -9.09
N SER A 2 2.85 29.82 -9.48
CA SER A 2 2.46 28.67 -8.67
C SER A 2 3.55 27.60 -8.77
N ASN A 3 4.21 27.27 -7.67
CA ASN A 3 5.14 26.14 -7.60
C ASN A 3 4.32 24.85 -7.61
N VAL A 4 4.27 24.18 -8.76
CA VAL A 4 3.68 22.85 -8.90
C VAL A 4 4.79 21.83 -8.70
N THR A 5 4.77 21.12 -7.58
CA THR A 5 5.66 19.98 -7.36
C THR A 5 5.05 18.74 -8.00
N PRO A 6 5.78 18.01 -8.87
CA PRO A 6 5.27 16.78 -9.47
C PRO A 6 5.13 15.68 -8.42
N LEU A 7 4.09 14.88 -8.54
CA LEU A 7 3.91 13.66 -7.77
C LEU A 7 4.95 12.60 -8.15
N GLY A 8 5.19 11.64 -7.26
CA GLY A 8 6.02 10.47 -7.55
C GLY A 8 5.53 9.64 -8.74
N ASP A 9 6.43 8.81 -9.29
CA ASP A 9 6.15 7.97 -10.47
C ASP A 9 4.96 7.01 -10.22
N PRO A 10 3.90 7.03 -11.06
CA PRO A 10 2.73 6.18 -10.86
C PRO A 10 3.04 4.68 -10.77
N ALA A 11 3.96 4.17 -11.61
CA ALA A 11 4.26 2.75 -11.67
C ALA A 11 4.98 2.29 -10.39
N ARG A 12 5.98 3.05 -9.92
CA ARG A 12 6.68 2.80 -8.66
C ARG A 12 5.70 2.72 -7.49
N HIS A 13 4.81 3.71 -7.35
CA HIS A 13 3.88 3.76 -6.22
C HIS A 13 2.75 2.73 -6.31
N PHE A 14 2.34 2.35 -7.51
CA PHE A 14 1.44 1.23 -7.74
C PHE A 14 2.04 -0.07 -7.20
N TRP A 15 3.27 -0.40 -7.61
CA TRP A 15 3.96 -1.60 -7.14
C TRP A 15 4.29 -1.53 -5.65
N MET A 16 4.70 -0.36 -5.14
CA MET A 16 4.96 -0.14 -3.72
C MET A 16 3.74 -0.48 -2.85
N THR A 17 2.59 0.08 -3.21
CA THR A 17 1.33 -0.12 -2.47
C THR A 17 0.96 -1.60 -2.41
N ARG A 18 1.13 -2.33 -3.53
CA ARG A 18 0.87 -3.77 -3.61
C ARG A 18 1.87 -4.58 -2.80
N SER A 19 3.15 -4.26 -2.87
CA SER A 19 4.21 -4.99 -2.17
C SER A 19 4.08 -4.87 -0.65
N VAL A 20 3.80 -3.67 -0.13
CA VAL A 20 3.58 -3.48 1.32
C VAL A 20 2.33 -4.25 1.79
N ALA A 21 1.21 -4.13 1.05
CA ALA A 21 0.00 -4.88 1.37
C ALA A 21 0.26 -6.40 1.38
N ARG A 22 0.95 -6.91 0.34
CA ARG A 22 1.29 -8.33 0.24
C ARG A 22 2.19 -8.80 1.38
N ALA A 23 3.20 -8.02 1.76
CA ALA A 23 4.08 -8.34 2.88
C ALA A 23 3.29 -8.44 4.20
N MET A 24 2.24 -7.64 4.35
CA MET A 24 1.28 -7.74 5.46
C MET A 24 0.24 -8.86 5.30
N GLY A 25 0.33 -9.63 4.21
CA GLY A 25 -0.59 -10.70 3.85
C GLY A 25 -1.97 -10.24 3.40
N VAL A 26 -2.08 -9.03 2.88
CA VAL A 26 -3.30 -8.47 2.30
C VAL A 26 -3.27 -8.59 0.78
N SER A 27 -4.31 -9.21 0.21
CA SER A 27 -4.55 -9.21 -1.24
C SER A 27 -5.50 -8.07 -1.61
N LEU A 28 -4.96 -6.99 -2.18
CA LEU A 28 -5.79 -5.86 -2.64
C LEU A 28 -6.71 -6.26 -3.80
N SER A 29 -6.30 -7.25 -4.59
CA SER A 29 -7.13 -7.78 -5.69
C SER A 29 -8.34 -8.55 -5.16
N GLU A 30 -8.18 -9.38 -4.13
CA GLU A 30 -9.31 -10.05 -3.47
C GLU A 30 -10.20 -9.05 -2.74
N ALA A 31 -9.61 -8.07 -2.02
CA ALA A 31 -10.39 -7.03 -1.38
C ALA A 31 -11.26 -6.23 -2.36
N MET A 32 -10.81 -6.05 -3.61
CA MET A 32 -11.63 -5.45 -4.67
C MET A 32 -12.70 -6.42 -5.19
N ALA A 33 -12.38 -7.70 -5.37
CA ALA A 33 -13.33 -8.71 -5.82
C ALA A 33 -14.48 -8.94 -4.81
N GLU A 34 -14.20 -8.75 -3.52
CA GLU A 34 -15.17 -8.85 -2.42
C GLU A 34 -15.89 -7.53 -2.11
N ASP A 35 -15.71 -6.49 -2.93
CA ASP A 35 -16.29 -5.14 -2.76
C ASP A 35 -15.88 -4.42 -1.46
N ARG A 36 -14.82 -4.89 -0.79
CA ARG A 36 -14.27 -4.28 0.44
C ARG A 36 -13.33 -3.12 0.16
N LEU A 37 -12.81 -3.05 -1.06
CA LEU A 37 -12.02 -1.95 -1.58
C LEU A 37 -12.53 -1.60 -2.98
N SER A 38 -13.03 -0.39 -3.21
CA SER A 38 -13.41 0.00 -4.57
C SER A 38 -12.18 0.28 -5.45
N HIS A 39 -12.32 0.11 -6.77
CA HIS A 39 -11.25 0.46 -7.72
C HIS A 39 -10.85 1.94 -7.61
N ARG A 40 -11.83 2.82 -7.34
CA ARG A 40 -11.60 4.25 -7.10
C ARG A 40 -10.77 4.47 -5.84
N ASN A 41 -11.14 3.82 -4.73
CA ASN A 41 -10.38 3.93 -3.48
C ASN A 41 -8.97 3.38 -3.66
N TYR A 42 -8.79 2.31 -4.44
CA TYR A 42 -7.47 1.79 -4.76
C TYR A 42 -6.61 2.78 -5.55
N ALA A 43 -7.17 3.42 -6.58
CA ALA A 43 -6.48 4.47 -7.33
C ALA A 43 -6.13 5.68 -6.44
N ASP A 44 -7.01 6.03 -5.50
CA ASP A 44 -6.77 7.09 -4.52
C ASP A 44 -5.64 6.72 -3.55
N LEU A 45 -5.53 5.46 -3.11
CA LEU A 45 -4.41 4.98 -2.30
C LEU A 45 -3.08 5.14 -3.03
N VAL A 46 -3.01 4.69 -4.29
CA VAL A 46 -1.79 4.84 -5.10
C VAL A 46 -1.46 6.33 -5.26
N THR A 47 -2.46 7.17 -5.52
CA THR A 47 -2.28 8.62 -5.66
C THR A 47 -1.75 9.27 -4.38
N ARG A 48 -2.28 8.88 -3.22
CA ARG A 48 -1.79 9.37 -1.93
C ARG A 48 -0.38 8.83 -1.64
N CYS A 49 -0.06 7.59 -2.03
CA CYS A 49 1.30 7.05 -1.90
C CYS A 49 2.31 7.91 -2.67
N ARG A 50 1.93 8.41 -3.85
CA ARG A 50 2.78 9.28 -4.69
C ARG A 50 3.13 10.63 -4.07
N GLN A 51 2.43 11.01 -3.00
CA GLN A 51 2.71 12.20 -2.19
C GLN A 51 3.61 11.89 -0.98
N CYS A 52 3.95 10.62 -0.75
CA CYS A 52 4.72 10.18 0.41
C CYS A 52 6.21 10.49 0.23
N HIS A 53 6.78 11.20 1.19
CA HIS A 53 8.21 11.53 1.22
C HIS A 53 9.09 10.39 1.77
N PHE A 54 8.49 9.37 2.38
CA PHE A 54 9.18 8.25 3.04
C PHE A 54 9.14 6.96 2.22
N VAL A 55 9.03 7.05 0.88
CA VAL A 55 8.94 5.87 0.01
C VAL A 55 10.18 4.95 0.15
N GLN A 56 11.35 5.52 0.41
CA GLN A 56 12.60 4.77 0.64
C GLN A 56 12.54 3.92 1.91
N GLU A 57 11.81 4.36 2.94
CA GLU A 57 11.58 3.55 4.15
C GLU A 57 10.73 2.31 3.85
N CYS A 58 9.76 2.43 2.92
CA CYS A 58 9.00 1.27 2.45
C CYS A 58 9.90 0.28 1.69
N GLU A 59 10.84 0.76 0.87
CA GLU A 59 11.80 -0.08 0.13
C GLU A 59 12.75 -0.80 1.09
N ASN A 60 13.33 -0.06 2.04
CA ASN A 60 14.22 -0.60 3.07
C ASN A 60 13.51 -1.58 4.00
N TRP A 61 12.24 -1.31 4.30
CA TRP A 61 11.43 -2.22 5.10
C TRP A 61 11.10 -3.48 4.30
N LEU A 62 10.70 -3.36 3.03
CA LEU A 62 10.40 -4.51 2.15
C LEU A 62 11.60 -5.43 1.94
N SER A 63 12.81 -4.87 1.79
CA SER A 63 14.03 -5.68 1.59
C SER A 63 14.39 -6.57 2.79
N ARG A 64 13.80 -6.30 3.96
CA ARG A 64 14.00 -7.06 5.20
C ARG A 64 12.89 -8.08 5.47
N GLN A 65 11.82 -8.09 4.68
CA GLN A 65 10.71 -9.02 4.89
C GLN A 65 11.05 -10.40 4.31
N VAL A 66 11.20 -11.38 5.19
CA VAL A 66 11.35 -12.81 4.84
C VAL A 66 10.02 -13.55 4.93
N ASP A 67 9.18 -13.16 5.89
CA ASP A 67 7.88 -13.75 6.17
C ASP A 67 6.77 -12.68 6.17
N ARG A 68 5.53 -13.08 6.49
CA ARG A 68 4.42 -12.14 6.69
C ARG A 68 4.74 -11.18 7.84
N ALA A 69 4.59 -9.89 7.57
CA ALA A 69 4.77 -8.85 8.56
C ALA A 69 3.47 -8.56 9.32
N ASP A 70 3.55 -8.49 10.65
CA ASP A 70 2.40 -8.17 11.50
C ASP A 70 1.99 -6.70 11.42
N CYS A 71 2.86 -5.80 10.99
CA CYS A 71 2.58 -4.37 10.85
C CYS A 71 3.26 -3.79 9.61
N ALA A 72 2.70 -2.70 9.09
CA ALA A 72 3.33 -1.91 8.02
C ALA A 72 4.59 -1.20 8.55
N PRO A 73 5.45 -0.64 7.68
CA PRO A 73 6.48 0.29 8.14
C PRO A 73 5.83 1.47 8.88
N GLY A 74 6.46 1.95 9.95
CA GLY A 74 5.85 2.94 10.85
C GLY A 74 5.42 4.26 10.18
N CYS A 75 6.03 4.61 9.04
CA CYS A 75 5.69 5.79 8.24
C CYS A 75 4.62 5.53 7.16
N CYS A 76 4.09 4.31 7.05
CA CYS A 76 3.13 3.96 6.03
C CYS A 76 1.76 4.56 6.34
N GLN A 77 1.37 5.56 5.55
CA GLN A 77 0.04 6.19 5.58
C GLN A 77 -1.14 5.25 5.33
N HIS A 78 -0.90 4.02 4.84
CA HIS A 78 -1.93 3.03 4.55
C HIS A 78 -2.01 1.90 5.59
N ALA A 79 -1.18 1.95 6.64
CA ALA A 79 -1.09 0.90 7.65
C ALA A 79 -2.47 0.49 8.20
N ALA A 80 -3.27 1.46 8.65
CA ALA A 80 -4.59 1.21 9.21
C ALA A 80 -5.57 0.56 8.22
N LEU A 81 -5.50 0.93 6.94
CA LEU A 81 -6.33 0.28 5.90
C LEU A 81 -5.85 -1.15 5.66
N PHE A 82 -4.55 -1.38 5.57
CA PHE A 82 -4.04 -2.74 5.38
C PHE A 82 -4.39 -3.62 6.59
N ASP A 83 -4.33 -3.08 7.81
CA ASP A 83 -4.76 -3.78 9.01
C ASP A 83 -6.24 -4.18 8.94
N SER A 84 -7.14 -3.29 8.52
CA SER A 84 -8.57 -3.62 8.36
C SER A 84 -8.86 -4.65 7.27
N LEU A 85 -7.91 -4.87 6.36
CA LEU A 85 -8.03 -5.86 5.27
C LEU A 85 -7.43 -7.23 5.62
N LYS A 86 -6.62 -7.37 6.67
CA LYS A 86 -5.90 -8.61 7.04
C LYS A 86 -6.78 -9.82 7.37
N ASP A 87 -7.96 -9.60 7.92
CA ASP A 87 -8.79 -10.65 8.53
C ASP A 87 -9.55 -11.53 7.53
N VAL A 88 -9.43 -11.25 6.23
CA VAL A 88 -10.29 -11.90 5.21
C VAL A 88 -9.50 -12.73 4.20
N ALA A 89 -8.18 -12.55 4.11
CA ALA A 89 -7.31 -13.36 3.24
C ALA A 89 -7.22 -14.85 3.64
N ARG A 90 -7.98 -15.29 4.66
CA ARG A 90 -8.01 -16.67 5.17
C ARG A 90 -9.40 -17.32 5.05
N LYS A 91 -10.19 -16.95 4.04
CA LYS A 91 -11.38 -17.73 3.67
C LYS A 91 -11.14 -18.44 2.33
N ALA A 92 -10.26 -19.44 2.37
CA ALA A 92 -10.10 -20.47 1.33
C ALA A 92 -10.28 -21.84 1.98
#